data_AF-A0A529I2V4-F1
#
_entry.id   AF-A0A529I2V4-F1
#
_cell.length_a   1.000
_cell.length_b   1.000
_cell.length_c   1.000
_cell.angle_alpha   90.00
_cell.angle_beta   90.00
_cell.angle_gamma   90.00
#
_symmetry.space_group_name_H-M   'P 1'
#
loop_
_entity.id
_entity.type
_entity.pdbx_description
1 polymer ?
#
loop_
_entity_poly.entity_id
_entity_poly.type
_entity_poly.pdbx_seq_one_letter_code
_entity_poly.pdbx_strand_id
1 'polypeptide(L)'
;PGEFIPLAEDIGLIVPIGEWVIKQACLDAASWPGSIKVAVNLCPAQFRNARLLSTIVEALDISGLPPSRLELEITETVLLANSQATLSMLQHIHMLGVHIAMDDFGTGYSSLSYLRSFPFDKIKIDQSFITDAGDIDSSVAIIRAVTSLGNSLGMQTTAEGVETVEQLERVRREGCTEAQGFLLSRPLPARDIPAMLERTRAVVAGEIIETEPETSGERDTDKPGRRRSRASVPA
;
A
#
# COMPACT_ATOMS: atom_id res chain seq x y z
N PRO A 1 -8.55 2.68 -8.94
CA PRO A 1 -9.23 2.06 -7.78
C PRO A 1 -10.42 2.86 -7.27
N GLY A 2 -10.25 4.16 -7.02
CA GLY A 2 -11.28 5.03 -6.45
C GLY A 2 -12.62 5.12 -7.21
N GLU A 3 -12.64 4.84 -8.53
CA GLU A 3 -13.89 4.85 -9.31
C GLU A 3 -14.61 3.49 -9.31
N PHE A 4 -13.87 2.38 -9.45
CA PHE A 4 -14.49 1.07 -9.67
C PHE A 4 -14.72 0.27 -8.39
N ILE A 5 -13.95 0.50 -7.33
CA ILE A 5 -14.12 -0.24 -6.07
C ILE A 5 -15.49 0.04 -5.44
N PRO A 6 -15.94 1.30 -5.28
CA PRO A 6 -17.28 1.58 -4.74
C PRO A 6 -18.38 0.91 -5.56
N LEU A 7 -18.28 0.99 -6.89
CA LEU A 7 -19.23 0.32 -7.78
C LEU A 7 -19.20 -1.20 -7.62
N ALA A 8 -18.02 -1.81 -7.52
CA ALA A 8 -17.87 -3.25 -7.32
C ALA A 8 -18.43 -3.72 -5.98
N GLU A 9 -18.35 -2.90 -4.93
CA GLU A 9 -18.99 -3.18 -3.64
C GLU A 9 -20.51 -3.14 -3.77
N ASP A 10 -21.07 -2.10 -4.39
CA ASP A 10 -22.51 -1.91 -4.58
C ASP A 10 -23.16 -3.07 -5.36
N ILE A 11 -22.47 -3.61 -6.36
CA ILE A 11 -22.96 -4.71 -7.19
C ILE A 11 -22.45 -6.10 -6.74
N GLY A 12 -21.68 -6.17 -5.65
CA GLY A 12 -21.15 -7.42 -5.08
C GLY A 12 -20.00 -8.07 -5.83
N LEU A 13 -19.46 -7.45 -6.89
CA LEU A 13 -18.27 -7.93 -7.61
C LEU A 13 -16.97 -7.76 -6.81
N ILE A 14 -16.98 -7.02 -5.70
CA ILE A 14 -15.79 -6.85 -4.85
C ILE A 14 -15.29 -8.20 -4.29
N VAL A 15 -16.20 -9.16 -4.07
CA VAL A 15 -15.84 -10.49 -3.56
C VAL A 15 -15.00 -11.28 -4.58
N PRO A 16 -15.48 -11.56 -5.81
CA PRO A 16 -14.66 -12.28 -6.80
C PRO A 16 -13.42 -11.49 -7.23
N ILE A 17 -13.45 -10.16 -7.24
CA ILE A 17 -12.25 -9.33 -7.47
C ILE A 17 -11.23 -9.59 -6.36
N GLY A 18 -11.64 -9.51 -5.09
CA GLY A 18 -10.77 -9.77 -3.96
C GLY A 18 -10.18 -11.18 -3.96
N GLU A 19 -10.96 -12.19 -4.32
CA GLU A 19 -10.45 -13.57 -4.46
C GLU A 19 -9.35 -13.66 -5.52
N TRP A 20 -9.52 -12.99 -6.66
CA TRP A 20 -8.51 -12.91 -7.69
C TRP A 20 -7.27 -12.13 -7.23
N VAL A 21 -7.45 -10.98 -6.58
CA VAL A 21 -6.34 -10.15 -6.08
C VAL A 21 -5.47 -10.92 -5.09
N ILE A 22 -6.06 -11.62 -4.12
CA ILE A 22 -5.31 -12.42 -3.13
C ILE A 22 -4.46 -13.49 -3.85
N LYS A 23 -5.06 -14.21 -4.80
CA LYS A 23 -4.37 -15.26 -5.56
C LYS A 23 -3.22 -14.70 -6.38
N GLN A 24 -3.45 -13.62 -7.13
CA GLN A 24 -2.43 -13.01 -7.97
C GLN A 24 -1.29 -12.39 -7.13
N ALA A 25 -1.62 -11.72 -6.03
CA ALA A 25 -0.61 -11.14 -5.13
C ALA A 25 0.31 -12.21 -4.55
N CYS A 26 -0.25 -13.36 -4.13
CA CYS A 26 0.56 -14.47 -3.60
C CYS A 26 1.48 -15.06 -4.68
N LEU A 27 0.96 -15.26 -5.91
CA LEU A 27 1.74 -15.76 -7.05
C LEU A 27 2.90 -14.83 -7.41
N ASP A 28 2.63 -13.53 -7.51
CA ASP A 28 3.66 -12.54 -7.85
C ASP A 28 4.73 -12.48 -6.75
N ALA A 29 4.30 -12.42 -5.49
CA ALA A 29 5.21 -12.29 -4.34
C ALA A 29 6.06 -13.53 -4.07
N ALA A 30 5.60 -14.73 -4.47
CA ALA A 30 6.38 -15.97 -4.35
C ALA A 30 7.72 -15.88 -5.10
N SER A 31 7.78 -15.09 -6.17
CA SER A 31 9.01 -14.85 -6.95
C SER A 31 9.96 -13.82 -6.34
N TRP A 32 9.50 -13.02 -5.36
CA TRP A 32 10.30 -11.96 -4.74
C TRP A 32 11.24 -12.51 -3.66
N PRO A 33 12.29 -11.77 -3.27
CA PRO A 33 13.17 -12.18 -2.19
C PRO A 33 12.41 -12.54 -0.91
N GLY A 34 12.85 -13.59 -0.20
CA GLY A 34 12.10 -14.18 0.92
C GLY A 34 11.81 -13.25 2.10
N SER A 35 12.50 -12.11 2.21
CA SER A 35 12.24 -11.09 3.23
C SER A 35 11.12 -10.12 2.86
N ILE A 36 10.66 -10.11 1.61
CA ILE A 36 9.68 -9.14 1.11
C ILE A 36 8.26 -9.69 1.29
N LYS A 37 7.43 -8.92 1.99
CA LYS A 37 6.00 -9.19 2.16
C LYS A 37 5.20 -8.58 1.01
N VAL A 38 3.97 -9.07 0.82
CA VAL A 38 2.96 -8.44 -0.03
C VAL A 38 1.72 -8.14 0.81
N ALA A 39 1.22 -6.91 0.72
CA ALA A 39 0.01 -6.48 1.41
C ALA A 39 -1.17 -6.47 0.44
N VAL A 40 -2.33 -6.98 0.88
CA VAL A 40 -3.58 -6.98 0.11
C VAL A 40 -4.70 -6.37 0.94
N ASN A 41 -5.38 -5.38 0.37
CA ASN A 41 -6.53 -4.74 0.97
C ASN A 41 -7.77 -5.66 0.95
N LEU A 42 -8.44 -5.77 2.09
CA LEU A 42 -9.72 -6.47 2.23
C LEU A 42 -10.84 -5.51 2.59
N CYS A 43 -11.98 -5.67 1.93
CA CYS A 43 -13.17 -4.90 2.24
C CYS A 43 -14.10 -5.62 3.24
N PRO A 44 -15.01 -4.89 3.92
CA PRO A 44 -15.98 -5.50 4.84
C PRO A 44 -16.88 -6.56 4.21
N ALA A 45 -17.17 -6.47 2.91
CA ALA A 45 -18.02 -7.44 2.22
C ALA A 45 -17.38 -8.82 2.12
N GLN A 46 -16.05 -8.91 2.03
CA GLN A 46 -15.33 -10.18 1.96
C GLN A 46 -15.42 -10.97 3.28
N PHE A 47 -15.49 -10.30 4.43
CA PHE A 47 -15.64 -10.96 5.74
C PHE A 47 -17.01 -11.62 5.95
N ARG A 48 -18.02 -11.22 5.15
CA ARG A 48 -19.33 -11.88 5.13
C ARG A 48 -19.34 -13.13 4.25
N ASN A 49 -18.32 -13.31 3.40
CA ASN A 49 -18.19 -14.49 2.57
C ASN A 49 -17.48 -15.61 3.34
N ALA A 50 -18.17 -16.74 3.54
CA ALA A 50 -17.63 -17.93 4.19
C ALA A 50 -16.39 -18.51 3.47
N ARG A 51 -16.16 -18.16 2.19
CA ARG A 51 -15.03 -18.63 1.39
C ARG A 51 -13.74 -17.81 1.55
N LEU A 52 -13.73 -16.72 2.31
CA LEU A 52 -12.53 -15.89 2.43
C LEU A 52 -11.33 -16.70 2.95
N LEU A 53 -11.54 -17.45 4.04
CA LEU A 53 -10.47 -18.26 4.64
C LEU A 53 -9.96 -19.33 3.66
N SER A 54 -10.86 -20.05 3.00
CA SER A 54 -10.47 -21.08 2.01
C SER A 54 -9.73 -20.47 0.82
N THR A 55 -10.12 -19.26 0.39
CA THR A 55 -9.44 -18.54 -0.69
C THR A 55 -8.00 -18.18 -0.33
N ILE A 56 -7.77 -17.73 0.91
CA ILE A 56 -6.42 -17.42 1.41
C ILE A 56 -5.57 -18.69 1.45
N VAL A 57 -6.12 -19.79 1.98
CA VAL A 57 -5.43 -21.08 2.03
C VAL A 57 -5.08 -21.58 0.63
N GLU A 58 -6.03 -21.56 -0.31
CA GLU A 58 -5.80 -21.93 -1.71
C GLU A 58 -4.71 -21.06 -2.36
N ALA A 59 -4.74 -19.75 -2.12
CA ALA A 59 -3.76 -18.82 -2.70
C ALA A 59 -2.34 -19.11 -2.20
N LEU A 60 -2.18 -19.34 -0.90
CA LEU A 60 -0.90 -19.68 -0.28
C LEU A 60 -0.39 -21.04 -0.77
N ASP A 61 -1.26 -22.05 -0.85
CA ASP A 61 -0.91 -23.40 -1.32
C ASP A 61 -0.47 -23.41 -2.80
N ILE A 62 -1.25 -22.77 -3.68
CA ILE A 62 -0.96 -22.70 -5.12
C ILE A 62 0.33 -21.92 -5.41
N SER A 63 0.56 -20.82 -4.69
CA SER A 63 1.74 -19.97 -4.90
C SER A 63 3.00 -20.50 -4.21
N GLY A 64 2.85 -21.31 -3.16
CA GLY A 64 3.94 -21.69 -2.26
C GLY A 64 4.47 -20.53 -1.43
N LEU A 65 3.76 -19.38 -1.35
CA LEU A 65 4.17 -18.25 -0.55
C LEU A 65 4.08 -18.60 0.94
N PRO A 66 5.17 -18.43 1.74
CA PRO A 66 5.09 -18.55 3.18
C PRO A 66 3.99 -17.62 3.76
N PRO A 67 3.09 -18.10 4.64
CA PRO A 67 1.99 -17.28 5.16
C PRO A 67 2.43 -15.96 5.79
N SER A 68 3.58 -15.94 6.46
CA SER A 68 4.16 -14.73 7.07
C SER A 68 4.62 -13.66 6.08
N ARG A 69 4.62 -13.96 4.78
CA ARG A 69 4.87 -13.00 3.71
C ARG A 69 3.60 -12.39 3.12
N LEU A 70 2.42 -12.93 3.45
CA LEU A 70 1.15 -12.31 3.14
C LEU A 70 0.72 -11.42 4.31
N GLU A 71 0.41 -10.17 3.99
CA GLU A 71 -0.19 -9.22 4.91
C GLU A 71 -1.57 -8.83 4.36
N LEU A 72 -2.58 -8.79 5.23
CA LEU A 72 -3.92 -8.36 4.87
C LEU A 72 -4.22 -7.05 5.57
N GLU A 73 -4.50 -6.03 4.78
CA GLU A 73 -4.87 -4.70 5.24
C GLU A 73 -6.39 -4.64 5.41
N ILE A 74 -6.84 -4.23 6.58
CA ILE A 74 -8.26 -4.01 6.88
C ILE A 74 -8.46 -2.59 7.38
N THR A 75 -9.52 -1.93 6.90
CA THR A 75 -9.90 -0.63 7.44
C THR A 75 -10.64 -0.77 8.76
N GLU A 76 -10.73 0.32 9.52
CA GLU A 76 -11.50 0.38 10.77
C GLU A 76 -12.97 -0.05 10.59
N THR A 77 -13.54 0.17 9.41
CA THR A 77 -14.94 -0.18 9.11
C THR A 77 -15.21 -1.68 9.16
N VAL A 78 -14.21 -2.52 8.85
CA VAL A 78 -14.29 -3.97 8.98
C VAL A 78 -14.55 -4.35 10.44
N LEU A 79 -13.91 -3.63 11.37
CA LEU A 79 -14.08 -3.85 12.81
C LEU A 79 -15.36 -3.24 13.36
N LEU A 80 -15.84 -2.13 12.80
CA LEU A 80 -17.11 -1.50 13.20
C LEU A 80 -18.32 -2.41 12.95
N ALA A 81 -18.23 -3.33 11.99
CA ALA A 81 -19.23 -4.40 11.84
C ALA A 81 -19.36 -5.26 13.12
N ASN A 82 -18.35 -5.25 14.00
CA ASN A 82 -18.29 -5.75 15.37
C ASN A 82 -19.01 -7.08 15.59
N SER A 83 -18.88 -7.98 14.63
CA SER A 83 -19.47 -9.31 14.73
C SER A 83 -18.43 -10.27 15.29
N GLN A 84 -18.88 -11.17 16.17
CA GLN A 84 -18.04 -12.27 16.65
C GLN A 84 -17.46 -13.08 15.48
N ALA A 85 -18.21 -13.19 14.38
CA ALA A 85 -17.77 -13.85 13.16
C ALA A 85 -16.54 -13.17 12.52
N THR A 86 -16.49 -11.83 12.46
CA THR A 86 -15.35 -11.08 11.92
C THR A 86 -14.10 -11.33 12.76
N LEU A 87 -14.20 -11.22 14.08
CA LEU A 87 -13.06 -11.46 14.98
C LEU A 87 -12.56 -12.91 14.90
N SER A 88 -13.46 -13.89 14.89
CA SER A 88 -13.09 -15.29 14.72
C SER A 88 -12.42 -15.54 13.36
N MET A 89 -12.89 -14.89 12.29
CA MET A 89 -12.26 -15.01 10.97
C MET A 89 -10.84 -14.42 10.96
N LEU A 90 -10.65 -13.23 11.52
CA LEU A 90 -9.32 -12.63 11.68
C LEU A 90 -8.38 -13.52 12.51
N GLN A 91 -8.86 -14.11 13.60
CA GLN A 91 -8.10 -15.06 14.41
C GLN A 91 -7.71 -16.30 13.62
N HIS A 92 -8.62 -16.89 12.85
CA HIS A 92 -8.30 -18.04 11.99
C HIS A 92 -7.23 -17.69 10.95
N ILE A 93 -7.34 -16.52 10.31
CA ILE A 93 -6.35 -16.07 9.33
C ILE A 93 -4.98 -15.87 10.00
N HIS A 94 -4.94 -15.19 11.15
CA HIS A 94 -3.70 -14.97 11.89
C HIS A 94 -3.05 -16.28 12.37
N MET A 95 -3.85 -17.28 12.77
CA MET A 95 -3.34 -18.62 13.12
C MET A 95 -2.71 -19.38 11.93
N LEU A 96 -3.01 -19.01 10.68
CA LEU A 96 -2.27 -19.52 9.52
C LEU A 96 -0.85 -18.95 9.43
N GLY A 97 -0.54 -17.90 10.20
CA GLY A 97 0.71 -17.14 10.14
C GLY A 97 0.66 -15.95 9.20
N VAL A 98 -0.53 -15.57 8.70
CA VAL A 98 -0.74 -14.36 7.88
C VAL A 98 -0.75 -13.12 8.77
N HIS A 99 -0.04 -12.08 8.36
CA HIS A 99 -0.03 -10.81 9.10
C HIS A 99 -1.31 -10.01 8.82
N ILE A 100 -1.79 -9.32 9.84
CA ILE A 100 -2.95 -8.42 9.73
C ILE A 100 -2.53 -6.99 10.08
N ALA A 101 -2.77 -6.07 9.15
CA ALA A 101 -2.50 -4.66 9.30
C ALA A 101 -3.80 -3.86 9.41
N MET A 102 -3.81 -2.87 10.30
CA MET A 102 -4.86 -1.85 10.36
C MET A 102 -4.54 -0.74 9.38
N ASP A 103 -5.45 -0.50 8.43
CA ASP A 103 -5.35 0.56 7.44
C ASP A 103 -6.11 1.84 7.85
N ASP A 104 -5.69 2.98 7.30
CA ASP A 104 -6.30 4.30 7.49
C ASP A 104 -6.48 4.76 8.96
N PHE A 105 -5.58 4.35 9.86
CA PHE A 105 -5.74 4.62 11.29
C PHE A 105 -5.74 6.12 11.60
N GLY A 106 -6.76 6.57 12.33
CA GLY A 106 -6.89 7.95 12.81
C GLY A 106 -7.79 8.86 11.95
N THR A 107 -8.28 8.38 10.80
CA THR A 107 -9.18 9.16 9.93
C THR A 107 -10.67 8.98 10.28
N GLY A 108 -10.99 8.00 11.13
CA GLY A 108 -12.35 7.58 11.45
C GLY A 108 -12.62 7.37 12.95
N TYR A 109 -13.46 6.37 13.27
CA TYR A 109 -13.82 6.00 14.63
C TYR A 109 -12.81 4.98 15.18
N SER A 110 -11.58 5.41 15.41
CA SER A 110 -10.53 4.55 15.95
C SER A 110 -10.82 4.17 17.39
N SER A 111 -11.43 3.00 17.62
CA SER A 111 -11.62 2.49 18.98
C SER A 111 -10.38 1.72 19.42
N LEU A 112 -9.62 2.30 20.36
CA LEU A 112 -8.53 1.61 21.06
C LEU A 112 -8.97 0.26 21.66
N SER A 113 -10.27 0.08 21.91
CA SER A 113 -10.81 -1.20 22.36
C SER A 113 -10.62 -2.32 21.33
N TYR A 114 -10.70 -2.04 20.03
CA TYR A 114 -10.50 -3.07 19.00
C TYR A 114 -9.04 -3.47 18.85
N LEU A 115 -8.12 -2.50 18.93
CA LEU A 115 -6.68 -2.79 18.97
C LEU A 115 -6.31 -3.68 20.17
N ARG A 116 -7.10 -3.63 21.25
CA ARG A 116 -6.95 -4.55 22.40
C ARG A 116 -7.62 -5.90 22.18
N SER A 117 -8.64 -5.98 21.34
CA SER A 117 -9.44 -7.20 21.12
C SER A 117 -8.81 -8.17 20.13
N PHE A 118 -7.92 -7.71 19.26
CA PHE A 118 -7.26 -8.53 18.26
C PHE A 118 -5.76 -8.18 18.15
N PRO A 119 -4.85 -9.16 18.09
CA PRO A 119 -3.41 -8.92 17.98
C PRO A 119 -3.04 -8.53 16.54
N PHE A 120 -3.19 -7.25 16.21
CA PHE A 120 -2.67 -6.72 14.95
C PHE A 120 -1.14 -6.78 14.92
N ASP A 121 -0.60 -6.95 13.72
CA ASP A 121 0.84 -6.94 13.49
C ASP A 121 1.34 -5.53 13.17
N LYS A 122 0.48 -4.70 12.59
CA LYS A 122 0.85 -3.40 12.02
C LYS A 122 -0.29 -2.39 12.09
N ILE A 123 0.05 -1.12 12.26
CA ILE A 123 -0.83 0.05 12.10
C ILE A 123 -0.27 0.93 10.98
N LYS A 124 -1.12 1.34 10.04
CA LYS A 124 -0.78 2.27 8.98
C LYS A 124 -1.35 3.66 9.31
N ILE A 125 -0.48 4.66 9.32
CA ILE A 125 -0.80 6.07 9.59
C ILE A 125 -1.13 6.71 8.26
N ASP A 126 -2.37 7.18 8.13
CA ASP A 126 -2.87 7.76 6.90
C ASP A 126 -2.05 8.96 6.42
N GLN A 127 -1.98 9.11 5.11
CA GLN A 127 -1.21 10.17 4.44
C GLN A 127 -1.64 11.58 4.85
N SER A 128 -2.89 11.80 5.28
CA SER A 128 -3.35 13.13 5.73
C SER A 128 -2.56 13.66 6.92
N PHE A 129 -1.95 12.78 7.74
CA PHE A 129 -1.06 13.16 8.84
C PHE A 129 0.40 13.34 8.41
N ILE A 130 0.76 12.91 7.20
CA ILE A 130 2.12 13.01 6.67
C ILE A 130 2.25 14.23 5.75
N THR A 131 1.22 14.50 4.95
CA THR A 131 1.19 15.66 4.05
C THR A 131 1.15 16.97 4.83
N ASP A 132 1.99 17.93 4.45
CA ASP A 132 2.06 19.27 5.08
C ASP A 132 0.85 20.17 4.74
N ALA A 133 -0.31 19.58 4.43
CA ALA A 133 -1.55 20.27 4.09
C ALA A 133 -2.25 20.91 5.32
N GLY A 134 -1.77 20.64 6.53
CA GLY A 134 -2.31 21.15 7.80
C GLY A 134 -1.25 21.67 8.76
N ASP A 135 -1.61 21.76 10.05
CA ASP A 135 -0.68 22.15 11.12
C ASP A 135 0.34 21.03 11.38
N ILE A 136 1.62 21.34 11.12
CA ILE A 136 2.75 20.42 11.26
C ILE A 136 2.88 19.93 12.70
N ASP A 137 2.64 20.77 13.70
CA ASP A 137 2.81 20.41 15.11
C ASP A 137 1.75 19.40 15.55
N SER A 138 0.50 19.60 15.11
CA SER A 138 -0.58 18.64 15.37
C SER A 138 -0.34 17.31 14.69
N SER A 139 0.18 17.33 13.45
CA SER A 139 0.48 16.13 12.68
C SER A 139 1.58 15.31 13.35
N VAL A 140 2.65 15.96 13.79
CA VAL A 140 3.76 15.34 14.55
C VAL A 140 3.25 14.71 15.85
N ALA A 141 2.36 15.40 16.59
CA ALA A 141 1.79 14.87 17.82
C ALA A 141 0.97 13.58 17.58
N ILE A 142 0.21 13.53 16.48
CA ILE A 142 -0.58 12.34 16.10
C ILE A 142 0.35 11.18 15.74
N ILE A 143 1.34 11.41 14.85
CA ILE A 143 2.32 10.38 14.47
C ILE A 143 2.97 9.80 15.72
N ARG A 144 3.48 10.65 16.62
CA ARG A 144 4.11 10.23 17.88
C ARG A 144 3.18 9.41 18.77
N ALA A 145 1.91 9.79 18.86
CA ALA A 145 0.93 9.05 19.65
C ALA A 145 0.69 7.65 19.07
N VAL A 146 0.53 7.54 17.75
CA VAL A 146 0.29 6.26 17.07
C VAL A 146 1.53 5.35 17.13
N THR A 147 2.73 5.88 16.92
CA THR A 147 3.97 5.10 17.03
C THR A 147 4.21 4.61 18.46
N SER A 148 3.94 5.46 19.46
CA SER A 148 4.02 5.06 20.87
C SER A 148 3.03 3.96 21.23
N LEU A 149 1.81 4.03 20.68
CA LEU A 149 0.79 3.00 20.85
C LEU A 149 1.22 1.69 20.21
N GLY A 150 1.66 1.73 18.94
CA GLY A 150 2.14 0.56 18.21
C GLY A 150 3.27 -0.13 18.97
N ASN A 151 4.29 0.63 19.40
CA ASN A 151 5.40 0.11 20.21
C ASN A 151 4.93 -0.54 21.52
N SER A 152 3.97 0.07 22.22
CA SER A 152 3.44 -0.46 23.49
C SER A 152 2.65 -1.76 23.31
N LEU A 153 2.06 -1.96 22.13
CA LEU A 153 1.28 -3.15 21.78
C LEU A 153 2.10 -4.20 21.00
N GLY A 154 3.37 -3.94 20.72
CA GLY A 154 4.24 -4.83 19.94
C GLY A 154 3.92 -4.84 18.44
N MET A 155 3.32 -3.77 17.93
CA MET A 155 2.93 -3.62 16.52
C MET A 155 3.93 -2.77 15.75
N GLN A 156 4.13 -3.09 14.48
CA GLN A 156 4.83 -2.22 13.54
C GLN A 156 3.97 -0.99 13.21
N THR A 157 4.61 0.08 12.78
CA THR A 157 3.93 1.28 12.27
C THR A 157 4.46 1.68 10.89
N THR A 158 3.55 1.96 9.97
CA THR A 158 3.86 2.42 8.61
C THR A 158 3.31 3.83 8.41
N ALA A 159 4.14 4.76 7.97
CA ALA A 159 3.68 6.08 7.54
C ALA A 159 3.38 6.07 6.04
N GLU A 160 2.17 6.48 5.64
CA GLU A 160 1.75 6.54 4.24
C GLU A 160 1.90 7.92 3.61
N GLY A 161 2.01 7.97 2.28
CA GLY A 161 2.11 9.23 1.55
C GLY A 161 3.42 9.99 1.79
N VAL A 162 4.51 9.29 2.09
CA VAL A 162 5.84 9.91 2.20
C VAL A 162 6.37 10.28 0.81
N GLU A 163 6.45 11.58 0.53
CA GLU A 163 6.86 12.11 -0.78
C GLU A 163 8.22 12.82 -0.76
N THR A 164 8.70 13.25 0.41
CA THR A 164 9.97 13.99 0.56
C THR A 164 10.91 13.35 1.58
N VAL A 165 12.22 13.60 1.44
CA VAL A 165 13.24 13.12 2.39
C VAL A 165 12.98 13.72 3.77
N GLU A 166 12.53 14.97 3.84
CA GLU A 166 12.17 15.66 5.07
C GLU A 166 11.01 14.97 5.79
N GLN A 167 9.99 14.50 5.06
CA GLN A 167 8.90 13.71 5.62
C GLN A 167 9.40 12.34 6.11
N LEU A 168 10.24 11.65 5.34
CA LEU A 168 10.82 10.36 5.73
C LEU A 168 11.62 10.48 7.04
N GLU A 169 12.48 11.49 7.15
CA GLU A 169 13.26 11.74 8.36
C GLU A 169 12.39 12.15 9.55
N ARG A 170 11.29 12.86 9.30
CA ARG A 170 10.30 13.21 10.33
C ARG A 170 9.63 11.96 10.89
N VAL A 171 9.04 11.12 10.04
CA VAL A 171 8.32 9.91 10.50
C VAL A 171 9.25 8.91 11.17
N ARG A 172 10.50 8.80 10.67
CA ARG A 172 11.56 8.01 11.31
C ARG A 172 11.89 8.52 12.71
N ARG A 173 12.06 9.84 12.89
CA ARG A 173 12.34 10.45 14.20
C ARG A 173 11.21 10.25 15.20
N GLU A 174 9.96 10.29 14.73
CA GLU A 174 8.79 10.02 15.56
C GLU A 174 8.56 8.52 15.83
N GLY A 175 9.43 7.64 15.32
CA GLY A 175 9.45 6.22 15.67
C GLY A 175 8.66 5.31 14.73
N CYS A 176 8.31 5.77 13.52
CA CYS A 176 7.74 4.87 12.51
C CYS A 176 8.75 3.80 12.11
N THR A 177 8.30 2.55 12.02
CA THR A 177 9.17 1.42 11.65
C THR A 177 9.27 1.22 10.14
N GLU A 178 8.24 1.65 9.41
CA GLU A 178 8.11 1.51 7.97
C GLU A 178 7.56 2.80 7.35
N ALA A 179 7.78 2.98 6.05
CA ALA A 179 7.28 4.12 5.29
C ALA A 179 6.86 3.65 3.89
N GLN A 180 5.79 4.26 3.38
CA GLN A 180 5.25 4.06 2.04
C GLN A 180 4.96 5.42 1.41
N GLY A 181 5.34 5.58 0.15
CA GLY A 181 4.98 6.79 -0.61
C GLY A 181 5.83 6.99 -1.85
N PHE A 182 5.53 8.05 -2.60
CA PHE A 182 6.13 8.32 -3.90
C PHE A 182 7.62 8.66 -3.85
N LEU A 183 8.15 9.00 -2.67
CA LEU A 183 9.59 9.12 -2.47
C LEU A 183 10.31 7.81 -2.79
N LEU A 184 9.73 6.67 -2.38
CA LEU A 184 10.34 5.35 -2.54
C LEU A 184 10.03 4.79 -3.93
N SER A 185 8.76 4.79 -4.31
CA SER A 185 8.29 4.40 -5.64
C SER A 185 6.82 4.76 -5.82
N ARG A 186 6.42 5.04 -7.07
CA ARG A 186 5.00 4.98 -7.46
C ARG A 186 4.54 3.52 -7.57
N PRO A 187 3.23 3.23 -7.64
CA PRO A 187 2.74 1.90 -7.99
C PRO A 187 3.27 1.46 -9.36
N LEU A 188 3.75 0.22 -9.45
CA LEU A 188 4.40 -0.34 -10.64
C LEU A 188 3.79 -1.71 -11.00
N PRO A 189 3.92 -2.15 -12.27
CA PRO A 189 3.66 -3.54 -12.64
C PRO A 189 4.56 -4.52 -11.88
N ALA A 190 4.03 -5.72 -11.58
CA ALA A 190 4.74 -6.75 -10.81
C ALA A 190 6.14 -7.10 -11.37
N ARG A 191 6.30 -7.08 -12.70
CA ARG A 191 7.58 -7.34 -13.38
C ARG A 191 8.69 -6.33 -13.05
N ASP A 192 8.32 -5.12 -12.64
CA ASP A 192 9.26 -4.03 -12.39
C ASP A 192 9.66 -3.94 -10.90
N ILE A 193 8.97 -4.70 -10.03
CA ILE A 193 9.23 -4.75 -8.58
C ILE A 193 10.64 -5.23 -8.23
N PRO A 194 11.21 -6.28 -8.84
CA PRO A 194 12.58 -6.70 -8.51
C PRO A 194 13.61 -5.58 -8.72
N ALA A 195 13.50 -4.81 -9.81
CA ALA A 195 14.38 -3.68 -10.08
C ALA A 195 14.16 -2.52 -9.10
N MET A 196 12.91 -2.29 -8.68
CA MET A 196 12.59 -1.30 -7.65
C MET A 196 13.22 -1.69 -6.30
N LEU A 197 13.09 -2.95 -5.87
CA LEU A 197 13.66 -3.43 -4.60
C LEU A 197 15.18 -3.27 -4.54
N GLU A 198 15.88 -3.51 -5.64
CA GLU A 198 17.33 -3.31 -5.75
C GLU A 198 17.70 -1.83 -5.54
N ARG A 199 16.98 -0.89 -6.19
CA ARG A 199 17.21 0.55 -6.04
C ARG A 199 16.90 1.05 -4.63
N THR A 200 15.78 0.64 -4.07
CA THR A 200 15.34 1.11 -2.74
C THR A 200 16.31 0.65 -1.64
N ARG A 201 16.92 -0.54 -1.77
CA ARG A 201 17.94 -1.01 -0.83
C ARG A 201 19.13 -0.03 -0.75
N ALA A 202 19.58 0.51 -1.87
CA ALA A 202 20.66 1.49 -1.89
C ALA A 202 20.25 2.82 -1.22
N VAL A 203 19.04 3.31 -1.52
CA VAL A 203 18.49 4.53 -0.90
C VAL A 203 18.39 4.41 0.62
N VAL A 204 17.89 3.27 1.13
CA VAL A 204 17.77 3.02 2.57
C VAL A 204 19.14 2.85 3.24
N ALA A 205 20.15 2.35 2.51
CA ALA A 205 21.53 2.24 2.98
C ALA A 205 22.29 3.59 3.00
N GLY A 206 21.67 4.68 2.53
CA GLY A 206 22.30 6.00 2.45
C GLY A 206 23.15 6.20 1.19
N GLU A 207 23.06 5.29 0.21
CA GLU A 207 23.66 5.46 -1.10
C GLU A 207 22.65 6.17 -2.00
N ILE A 208 22.88 7.47 -2.24
CA ILE A 208 22.02 8.28 -3.11
C ILE A 208 22.14 7.72 -4.54
N ILE A 209 21.09 7.06 -5.03
CA ILE A 209 20.94 6.79 -6.46
C ILE A 209 20.30 8.04 -7.06
N GLU A 210 21.07 8.81 -7.83
CA GLU A 210 20.54 9.82 -8.73
C GLU A 210 19.60 9.12 -9.73
N THR A 211 18.29 9.40 -9.66
CA THR A 211 17.35 8.98 -10.69
C THR A 211 17.42 9.96 -11.84
N GLU A 212 17.84 9.48 -13.03
CA GLU A 212 17.70 10.27 -14.25
C GLU A 212 16.22 10.63 -14.49
N PRO A 213 15.91 11.86 -14.89
CA PRO A 213 14.55 12.23 -15.22
C PRO A 213 14.12 11.46 -16.49
N GLU A 214 12.99 10.75 -16.40
CA GLU A 214 12.32 10.19 -17.57
C GLU A 214 12.15 11.31 -18.60
N THR A 215 12.82 11.16 -19.74
CA THR A 215 12.66 12.04 -20.88
C THR A 215 11.23 11.92 -21.38
N SER A 216 10.44 12.96 -21.08
CA SER A 216 9.13 13.17 -21.67
C SER A 216 9.23 13.04 -23.18
N GLY A 217 8.55 12.04 -23.74
CA GLY A 217 8.53 11.76 -25.17
C GLY A 217 8.15 13.00 -25.98
N GLU A 218 8.94 13.25 -27.03
CA GLU A 218 8.65 14.21 -28.09
C GLU A 218 7.20 14.05 -28.56
N ARG A 219 6.40 15.10 -28.32
CA ARG A 219 5.19 15.33 -29.10
C ARG A 219 5.59 16.05 -30.38
N ASP A 220 5.53 15.27 -31.45
CA ASP A 220 5.47 15.67 -32.84
C ASP A 220 4.43 16.79 -33.05
N THR A 221 4.90 18.03 -33.15
CA THR A 221 4.13 19.16 -33.70
C THR A 221 5.08 20.11 -34.40
N ASP A 222 5.27 19.99 -35.72
CA ASP A 222 5.04 21.15 -36.59
C ASP A 222 4.98 20.79 -38.09
N LYS A 223 3.81 21.00 -38.68
CA LYS A 223 3.67 21.40 -40.09
C LYS A 223 2.97 22.74 -40.09
N PRO A 224 3.53 23.72 -40.81
CA PRO A 224 2.69 24.39 -41.79
C PRO A 224 3.42 24.64 -43.10
N GLY A 225 2.72 24.38 -44.20
CA GLY A 225 3.16 24.76 -45.53
C GLY A 225 3.17 26.27 -45.72
N ARG A 226 4.15 26.78 -46.47
CA ARG A 226 3.99 28.02 -47.24
C ARG A 226 4.69 27.93 -48.60
N ARG A 227 3.97 28.46 -49.59
CA ARG A 227 4.21 28.44 -51.03
C ARG A 227 5.41 29.29 -51.46
N ARG A 228 6.03 28.81 -52.54
CA ARG A 228 6.57 29.51 -53.73
C ARG A 228 7.48 30.73 -53.54
N SER A 229 8.70 30.61 -54.07
CA SER A 229 9.32 31.66 -54.88
C SER A 229 9.99 31.04 -56.11
N ARG A 230 9.68 31.62 -57.29
CA ARG A 230 10.33 31.41 -58.59
C ARG A 230 11.31 32.58 -58.79
N ALA A 231 12.50 32.29 -59.31
CA ALA A 231 13.25 33.02 -60.35
C ALA A 231 14.75 32.66 -60.20
N SER A 232 15.36 31.91 -61.14
CA SER A 232 15.96 32.37 -62.42
C SER A 232 17.46 32.66 -62.27
N VAL A 233 18.32 31.88 -62.92
CA VAL A 233 19.64 32.33 -63.43
C VAL A 233 19.97 31.56 -64.73
N PRO A 234 20.57 32.19 -65.77
CA PRO A 234 20.57 31.70 -67.14
C PRO A 234 21.92 31.14 -67.63
N ALA A 235 21.87 30.39 -68.74
CA ALA A 235 22.71 30.40 -69.96
C ALA A 235 22.64 29.03 -70.64
#